data_AF-A0A8X7UBM8-F1
#
_entry.id   AF-A0A8X7UBM8-F1
#
_cell.length_a   1.000
_cell.length_b   1.000
_cell.length_c   1.000
_cell.angle_alpha   90.00
_cell.angle_beta   90.00
_cell.angle_gamma   90.00
#
_symmetry.space_group_name_H-M   'P 1'
#
loop_
_entity.id
_entity.type
_entity.pdbx_description
1 polymer ?
#
loop_
_entity_poly.entity_id
_entity_poly.type
_entity_poly.pdbx_seq_one_letter_code
_entity_poly.pdbx_strand_id
1 'polypeptide(L)'
;MQSNEFFNMDEKKWDVIVRDGIRHGILKDTKECEEILEDMLHWDKLLPDDLKKKVEAKFNELGDMCERGEIEPEAAYELFKEFEDEMVIQYGDQMEAAGPPKFDETDPSYSNTNLDDPPGKGPILRWQSRIVFAPGGDAWHPKNRKVKLSVTVKELGLSKHQARRLRELVGKRYDSGKDELTITSERFEHREENRKDCLRTLYGLIEEAAKANKIAEDIRTAYVKQRLQANPAFMQKLQAKIMRSKESSPINA
;
A
#
# COMPACT_ATOMS: atom_id res chain seq x y z
N MET A 1 8.91 27.61 -3.89
CA MET A 1 9.52 26.35 -3.42
C MET A 1 9.00 26.11 -2.02
N GLN A 2 8.08 25.16 -1.83
CA GLN A 2 7.66 24.77 -0.49
C GLN A 2 8.89 24.17 0.21
N SER A 3 9.26 24.75 1.34
CA SER A 3 10.26 24.21 2.26
C SER A 3 9.85 22.79 2.60
N ASN A 4 10.63 21.80 2.16
CA ASN A 4 10.35 20.41 2.41
C ASN A 4 10.50 20.18 3.93
N GLU A 5 9.38 20.05 4.66
CA GLU A 5 9.36 19.94 6.13
C GLU A 5 10.10 18.69 6.64
N PHE A 6 10.40 17.75 5.74
CA PHE A 6 11.19 16.55 5.99
C PHE A 6 12.70 16.74 5.76
N PHE A 7 13.15 17.94 5.37
CA PHE A 7 14.57 18.26 5.22
C PHE A 7 15.15 18.62 6.61
N ASN A 8 16.15 17.86 7.08
CA ASN A 8 16.63 17.81 8.48
C ASN A 8 15.59 17.23 9.46
N MET A 9 15.27 15.94 9.28
CA MET A 9 14.57 15.13 10.27
C MET A 9 15.50 14.85 11.46
N ASP A 10 15.09 15.25 12.65
CA ASP A 10 15.75 14.94 13.91
C ASP A 10 14.87 13.99 14.74
N GLU A 11 15.46 13.33 15.73
CA GLU A 11 14.79 12.33 16.58
C GLU A 11 13.53 12.91 17.26
N LYS A 12 13.58 14.19 17.64
CA LYS A 12 12.44 14.89 18.28
C LYS A 12 11.29 15.14 17.31
N LYS A 13 11.56 15.50 16.06
CA LYS A 13 10.53 15.68 15.02
C LYS A 13 9.92 14.35 14.62
N TRP A 14 10.72 13.29 14.54
CA TRP A 14 10.23 11.93 14.27
C TRP A 14 9.24 11.48 15.35
N ASP A 15 9.59 11.66 16.63
CA ASP A 15 8.75 11.36 17.79
C ASP A 15 7.40 12.08 17.79
N VAL A 16 7.37 13.30 17.28
CA VAL A 16 6.15 14.11 17.16
C VAL A 16 5.27 13.56 16.03
N ILE A 17 5.88 13.20 14.89
CA ILE A 17 5.17 12.63 13.73
C ILE A 17 4.57 11.25 14.08
N VAL A 18 5.32 10.41 14.79
CA VAL A 18 4.84 9.09 15.22
C VAL A 18 3.68 9.23 16.21
N ARG A 19 3.79 10.13 17.22
CA ARG A 19 2.69 10.40 18.16
C ARG A 19 1.45 10.98 17.49
N ASP A 20 1.62 11.85 16.49
CA ASP A 20 0.51 12.43 15.74
C ASP A 20 -0.17 11.35 14.87
N GLY A 21 0.62 10.47 14.24
CA GLY A 21 0.15 9.30 13.52
C GLY A 21 -0.65 8.33 14.39
N ILE A 22 -0.21 8.07 15.63
CA ILE A 22 -0.93 7.24 16.61
C ILE A 22 -2.22 7.92 17.07
N ARG A 23 -2.18 9.22 17.37
CA ARG A 23 -3.36 9.99 17.81
C ARG A 23 -4.45 10.07 16.75
N HIS A 24 -4.06 10.15 15.49
CA HIS A 24 -4.98 10.19 14.35
C HIS A 24 -5.39 8.80 13.84
N GLY A 25 -4.94 7.72 14.50
CA GLY A 25 -5.28 6.33 14.14
C GLY A 25 -4.67 5.87 12.81
N ILE A 26 -3.66 6.59 12.30
CA ILE A 26 -2.95 6.28 11.06
C ILE A 26 -1.85 5.24 11.30
N LEU A 27 -1.27 5.23 12.51
CA LEU A 27 -0.31 4.24 13.00
C LEU A 27 -0.86 3.53 14.25
N LYS A 28 -0.60 2.23 14.38
CA LYS A 28 -0.71 1.51 15.65
C LYS A 28 0.51 1.85 16.52
N ASP A 29 0.39 1.70 17.84
CA ASP A 29 1.48 1.99 18.77
C ASP A 29 2.75 1.22 18.36
N THR A 30 3.81 1.95 18.02
CA THR A 30 5.06 1.35 17.49
C THR A 30 5.90 0.72 18.59
N LYS A 31 5.52 0.90 19.86
CA LYS A 31 6.18 0.32 21.01
C LYS A 31 6.29 -1.19 20.95
N GLU A 32 5.27 -1.90 20.47
CA GLU A 32 5.35 -3.36 20.34
C GLU A 32 6.43 -3.80 19.34
N CYS A 33 6.63 -3.04 18.25
CA CYS A 33 7.69 -3.31 17.29
C CYS A 33 9.07 -2.96 17.83
N GLU A 34 9.18 -1.88 18.61
CA GLU A 34 10.42 -1.47 19.28
C GLU A 34 10.80 -2.47 20.38
N GLU A 35 9.83 -2.96 21.16
CA GLU A 35 10.00 -4.01 22.18
C GLU A 35 10.47 -5.33 21.56
N ILE A 36 9.89 -5.74 20.42
CA ILE A 36 10.35 -6.93 19.69
C ILE A 36 11.79 -6.77 19.19
N LEU A 37 12.17 -5.57 18.71
CA LEU A 37 13.53 -5.30 18.24
C LEU A 37 14.54 -5.22 19.38
N GLU A 38 14.14 -4.68 20.54
CA GLU A 38 14.95 -4.71 21.76
C GLU A 38 15.09 -6.14 22.31
N ASP A 39 14.05 -6.97 22.22
CA ASP A 39 14.11 -8.38 22.61
C ASP A 39 14.96 -9.22 21.63
N MET A 40 15.02 -8.86 20.34
CA MET A 40 15.97 -9.46 19.40
C MET A 40 17.44 -9.11 19.73
N LEU A 41 17.68 -7.95 20.35
CA LEU A 41 19.00 -7.53 20.82
C LEU A 41 19.38 -8.24 22.15
N HIS A 42 18.37 -8.63 22.93
CA HIS A 42 18.46 -9.40 24.18
C HIS A 42 17.95 -10.84 23.98
N TRP A 43 18.70 -11.62 23.20
CA TRP A 43 18.37 -13.01 22.87
C TRP A 43 18.17 -13.91 24.11
N ASP A 44 18.76 -13.53 25.25
CA ASP A 44 18.57 -14.17 26.56
C ASP A 44 17.10 -14.11 27.03
N LYS A 45 16.35 -13.06 26.66
CA LYS A 45 14.92 -12.91 26.99
C LYS A 45 14.02 -13.78 26.11
N LEU A 46 14.48 -14.13 24.91
CA LEU A 46 13.73 -14.95 23.94
C LEU A 46 13.87 -16.47 24.17
N LEU A 47 14.79 -16.87 25.06
CA LEU A 47 14.94 -18.27 25.44
C LEU A 47 13.76 -18.75 26.31
N PRO A 48 13.27 -19.98 26.12
CA PRO A 48 12.42 -20.66 27.10
C PRO A 48 13.00 -20.64 28.51
N ASP A 49 12.15 -20.55 29.53
CA ASP A 49 12.56 -20.40 30.93
C ASP A 49 13.51 -21.51 31.42
N ASP A 50 13.40 -22.71 30.85
CA ASP A 50 14.25 -23.86 31.15
C ASP A 50 15.68 -23.66 30.63
N LEU A 51 15.82 -22.96 29.50
CA LEU A 51 17.09 -22.64 28.85
C LEU A 51 17.74 -21.44 29.54
N LYS A 52 16.96 -20.43 29.92
CA LYS A 52 17.43 -19.29 30.73
C LYS A 52 18.12 -19.75 32.00
N LYS A 53 17.50 -20.67 32.74
CA LYS A 53 18.08 -21.24 33.97
C LYS A 53 19.40 -21.97 33.74
N LYS A 54 19.55 -22.66 32.59
CA LYS A 54 20.80 -23.36 32.23
C LYS A 54 21.91 -22.39 31.85
N VAL A 55 21.59 -21.37 31.06
CA VAL A 55 22.52 -20.30 30.65
C VAL A 55 23.00 -19.50 31.87
N GLU A 56 22.07 -19.11 32.74
CA GLU A 56 22.38 -18.39 33.98
C GLU A 56 23.23 -19.22 34.95
N ALA A 57 22.95 -20.52 35.10
CA ALA A 57 23.76 -21.42 35.91
C ALA A 57 25.20 -21.56 35.38
N LYS A 58 25.37 -21.68 34.06
CA LYS A 58 26.70 -21.76 33.42
C LYS A 58 27.46 -20.45 33.48
N PHE A 59 26.76 -19.33 33.33
CA PHE A 59 27.34 -18.00 33.48
C PHE A 59 27.86 -17.78 34.91
N ASN A 60 27.06 -18.14 35.92
CA ASN A 60 27.47 -18.04 37.33
C ASN A 60 28.63 -19.00 37.66
N GLU A 61 28.63 -20.22 37.12
CA GLU A 61 29.73 -21.18 37.29
C GLU A 61 31.06 -20.63 36.73
N LEU A 62 31.03 -20.06 35.52
CA LEU A 62 32.21 -19.46 34.89
C LEU A 62 32.66 -18.17 35.59
N GLY A 63 31.70 -17.36 36.06
CA GLY A 63 31.96 -16.20 36.91
C GLY A 63 32.66 -16.57 38.21
N ASP A 64 32.17 -17.58 38.91
CA ASP A 64 32.77 -18.09 40.15
C ASP A 64 34.19 -18.65 39.91
N MET A 65 34.44 -19.27 38.75
CA MET A 65 35.78 -19.75 38.35
C MET A 65 36.75 -18.60 38.05
N CYS A 66 36.26 -17.52 37.44
CA CYS A 66 37.05 -16.30 37.23
C CYS A 66 37.37 -15.57 38.54
N GLU A 67 36.40 -15.49 39.47
CA GLU A 67 36.60 -14.86 40.78
C GLU A 67 37.60 -15.64 41.66
N ARG A 68 37.63 -16.98 41.52
CA ARG A 68 38.64 -17.83 42.16
C ARG A 68 40.01 -17.80 41.48
N GLY A 69 40.13 -17.13 40.32
CA GLY A 69 41.38 -17.03 39.55
C GLY A 69 41.79 -18.33 38.84
N GLU A 70 40.84 -19.25 38.65
CA GLU A 70 41.07 -20.55 37.98
C GLU A 70 41.08 -20.42 36.45
N ILE A 71 40.39 -19.41 35.92
CA ILE A 71 40.24 -19.15 34.48
C ILE A 71 40.31 -17.63 34.23
N GLU A 72 41.06 -17.23 33.20
CA GLU A 72 41.10 -15.83 32.74
C GLU A 72 39.75 -15.41 32.11
N PRO A 73 39.30 -14.15 32.27
CA PRO A 73 38.01 -13.70 31.74
C PRO A 73 37.79 -13.96 30.25
N GLU A 74 38.86 -13.90 29.45
CA GLU A 74 38.82 -14.21 28.02
C GLU A 74 38.56 -15.70 27.76
N ALA A 75 39.16 -16.60 28.53
CA ALA A 75 38.95 -18.04 28.41
C ALA A 75 37.57 -18.47 28.93
N ALA A 76 37.04 -17.79 29.96
CA ALA A 76 35.67 -17.99 30.41
C ALA A 76 34.64 -17.54 29.38
N TYR A 77 34.91 -16.45 28.65
CA TYR A 77 34.07 -15.99 27.55
C TYR A 77 34.03 -16.99 26.38
N GLU A 78 35.18 -17.55 25.98
CA GLU A 78 35.23 -18.57 24.91
C GLU A 78 34.48 -19.85 25.31
N LEU A 79 34.65 -20.32 26.56
CA LEU A 79 33.90 -21.47 27.08
C LEU A 79 32.38 -21.21 27.15
N PHE A 80 31.99 -19.97 27.45
CA PHE A 80 30.60 -19.56 27.42
C PHE A 80 30.05 -19.52 25.98
N LYS A 81 30.87 -19.07 25.02
CA LYS A 81 30.50 -19.05 23.59
C LYS A 81 30.30 -20.45 23.02
N GLU A 82 31.19 -21.38 23.32
CA GLU A 82 31.02 -22.79 22.93
C GLU A 82 29.74 -23.38 23.53
N PHE A 83 29.41 -23.02 24.77
CA PHE A 83 28.16 -23.41 25.41
C PHE A 83 26.93 -22.77 24.73
N GLU A 84 26.95 -21.48 24.40
CA GLU A 84 25.86 -20.82 23.65
C GLU A 84 25.60 -21.51 22.30
N ASP A 85 26.67 -21.79 21.55
CA ASP A 85 26.57 -22.45 20.25
C ASP A 85 26.01 -23.86 20.36
N GLU A 86 26.44 -24.63 21.37
CA GLU A 86 25.88 -25.97 21.66
C GLU A 86 24.39 -25.90 22.00
N MET A 87 23.98 -24.92 22.81
CA MET A 87 22.59 -24.73 23.20
C MET A 87 21.69 -24.32 22.03
N VAL A 88 22.20 -23.50 21.10
CA VAL A 88 21.50 -23.14 19.86
C VAL A 88 21.30 -24.37 18.95
N ILE A 89 22.30 -25.24 18.84
CA ILE A 89 22.17 -26.50 18.09
C ILE A 89 21.13 -27.42 18.74
N GLN A 90 21.22 -27.64 20.05
CA GLN A 90 20.26 -28.47 20.78
C GLN A 90 18.82 -27.92 20.66
N TYR A 91 18.65 -26.60 20.66
CA TYR A 91 17.34 -25.98 20.50
C TYR A 91 16.83 -26.03 19.06
N GLY A 92 17.73 -25.89 18.08
CA GLY A 92 17.43 -26.09 16.66
C GLY A 92 16.90 -27.50 16.39
N ASP A 93 17.57 -28.52 16.93
CA ASP A 93 17.15 -29.91 16.82
C ASP A 93 15.79 -30.16 17.52
N GLN A 94 15.55 -29.51 18.66
CA GLN A 94 14.27 -29.59 19.37
C GLN A 94 13.13 -28.89 18.60
N MET A 95 13.38 -27.73 17.97
CA MET A 95 12.40 -27.06 17.12
C MET A 95 12.12 -27.86 15.84
N GLU A 96 13.14 -28.47 15.24
CA GLU A 96 12.97 -29.34 14.06
C GLU A 96 12.19 -30.61 14.40
N ALA A 97 12.46 -31.23 15.56
CA ALA A 97 11.74 -32.40 16.07
C ALA A 97 10.30 -32.08 16.53
N ALA A 98 10.06 -30.90 17.09
CA ALA A 98 8.72 -30.40 17.42
C ALA A 98 7.89 -30.08 16.16
N GLY A 99 8.55 -30.00 14.99
CA GLY A 99 7.98 -29.54 13.74
C GLY A 99 7.76 -28.03 13.73
N PRO A 100 7.46 -27.43 12.57
CA PRO A 100 7.08 -26.01 12.51
C PRO A 100 5.95 -25.77 13.52
N PRO A 101 5.99 -24.66 14.29
CA PRO A 101 4.93 -24.36 15.23
C PRO A 101 3.60 -24.50 14.50
N LYS A 102 2.72 -25.35 15.04
CA LYS A 102 1.33 -25.39 14.59
C LYS A 102 0.75 -24.02 14.91
N PHE A 103 0.86 -23.10 13.96
CA PHE A 103 0.01 -21.93 13.92
C PHE A 103 -1.40 -22.50 13.92
N ASP A 104 -2.11 -22.23 15.00
CA ASP A 104 -3.50 -22.61 15.10
C ASP A 104 -4.19 -21.98 13.89
N GLU A 105 -4.69 -22.78 12.94
CA GLU A 105 -5.49 -22.27 11.82
C GLU A 105 -6.77 -21.56 12.32
N THR A 106 -7.03 -21.65 13.62
CA THR A 106 -8.03 -20.92 14.41
C THR A 106 -7.53 -19.62 15.03
N ASP A 107 -6.35 -19.10 14.67
CA ASP A 107 -6.04 -17.69 14.91
C ASP A 107 -6.90 -16.83 13.96
N PRO A 108 -7.90 -16.08 14.48
CA PRO A 108 -8.80 -15.27 13.64
C PRO A 108 -8.07 -14.16 12.88
N SER A 109 -6.78 -13.94 13.14
CA SER A 109 -5.91 -13.04 12.37
C SER A 109 -5.63 -13.53 10.94
N TYR A 110 -5.61 -14.86 10.71
CA TYR A 110 -5.35 -15.45 9.38
C TYR A 110 -6.62 -15.80 8.61
N SER A 111 -7.75 -16.01 9.32
CA SER A 111 -9.09 -16.04 8.73
C SER A 111 -9.76 -14.66 8.79
N ASN A 112 -9.00 -13.58 8.65
CA ASN A 112 -9.55 -12.23 8.58
C ASN A 112 -10.28 -12.02 7.23
N THR A 113 -11.45 -12.65 7.13
CA THR A 113 -12.60 -12.13 6.39
C THR A 113 -13.17 -10.85 7.03
N ASN A 114 -12.64 -10.39 8.17
CA ASN A 114 -12.80 -9.00 8.59
C ASN A 114 -11.72 -8.14 7.92
N LEU A 115 -11.88 -7.96 6.61
CA LEU A 115 -11.53 -6.67 6.05
C LEU A 115 -12.38 -5.65 6.84
N ASP A 116 -11.76 -4.63 7.42
CA ASP A 116 -12.43 -3.37 7.78
C ASP A 116 -13.09 -2.69 6.54
N ASP A 117 -13.03 -3.33 5.37
CA ASP A 117 -13.77 -2.93 4.18
C ASP A 117 -15.26 -3.21 4.36
N PRO A 118 -16.10 -2.16 4.36
CA PRO A 118 -17.54 -2.34 4.48
C PRO A 118 -18.07 -3.24 3.35
N PRO A 119 -18.99 -4.17 3.66
CA PRO A 119 -19.45 -5.17 2.72
C PRO A 119 -20.10 -4.47 1.51
N GLY A 120 -19.52 -4.68 0.32
CA GLY A 120 -19.94 -4.07 -0.94
C GLY A 120 -18.99 -3.00 -1.51
N LYS A 121 -17.93 -2.61 -0.79
CA LYS A 121 -16.80 -1.81 -1.30
C LYS A 121 -15.52 -2.64 -1.22
N GLY A 122 -15.39 -3.65 -2.08
CA GLY A 122 -14.12 -4.34 -2.23
C GLY A 122 -13.01 -3.36 -2.66
N PRO A 123 -11.73 -3.69 -2.44
CA PRO A 123 -10.62 -2.83 -2.82
C PRO A 123 -10.67 -2.57 -4.34
N ILE A 124 -10.97 -1.31 -4.69
CA ILE A 124 -11.14 -0.80 -6.07
C ILE A 124 -9.91 -1.12 -6.93
N LEU A 125 -8.74 -1.18 -6.28
CA LEU A 125 -7.45 -1.43 -6.89
C LEU A 125 -6.87 -2.74 -6.36
N ARG A 126 -6.48 -3.64 -7.27
CA ARG A 126 -5.73 -4.86 -6.96
C ARG A 126 -4.32 -4.72 -7.48
N TRP A 127 -3.34 -4.81 -6.58
CA TRP A 127 -1.92 -4.77 -6.92
C TRP A 127 -1.31 -6.16 -6.93
N GLN A 128 -0.50 -6.46 -7.94
CA GLN A 128 0.31 -7.67 -8.02
C GLN A 128 1.75 -7.28 -8.30
N SER A 129 2.63 -7.58 -7.34
CA SER A 129 4.08 -7.38 -7.44
C SER A 129 4.76 -8.73 -7.27
N ARG A 130 5.75 -9.02 -8.11
CA ARG A 130 6.55 -10.25 -7.98
C ARG A 130 7.81 -9.95 -7.17
N ILE A 131 8.08 -10.79 -6.18
CA ILE A 131 9.35 -10.81 -5.46
C ILE A 131 9.97 -12.19 -5.74
N VAL A 132 11.09 -12.19 -6.43
CA VAL A 132 11.93 -13.36 -6.66
C VAL A 132 13.16 -13.17 -5.80
N PHE A 133 13.39 -14.13 -4.91
CA PHE A 133 14.63 -14.25 -4.15
C PHE A 133 15.67 -14.88 -5.07
N ALA A 134 16.81 -14.23 -5.23
CA ALA A 134 17.93 -14.80 -5.97
C ALA A 134 18.67 -15.79 -5.05
N PRO A 135 18.98 -17.02 -5.52
CA PRO A 135 19.82 -17.94 -4.75
C PRO A 135 21.28 -17.45 -4.81
N GLY A 136 21.68 -16.67 -3.80
CA GLY A 136 23.05 -16.19 -3.56
C GLY A 136 23.24 -14.66 -3.63
N GLY A 137 23.71 -14.07 -2.52
CA GLY A 137 24.19 -12.68 -2.41
C GLY A 137 23.14 -11.55 -2.53
N ASP A 138 23.60 -10.29 -2.51
CA ASP A 138 22.86 -9.04 -2.76
C ASP A 138 22.35 -8.90 -4.23
N ALA A 139 22.16 -10.01 -4.93
CA ALA A 139 21.86 -10.02 -6.36
C ALA A 139 20.40 -9.60 -6.64
N TRP A 140 20.23 -8.51 -7.37
CA TRP A 140 18.93 -8.01 -7.82
C TRP A 140 18.35 -8.84 -8.97
N HIS A 141 17.08 -9.24 -8.87
CA HIS A 141 16.38 -9.99 -9.93
C HIS A 141 15.50 -9.05 -10.80
N PRO A 142 15.62 -9.08 -12.15
CA PRO A 142 14.93 -8.14 -13.05
C PRO A 142 13.39 -8.24 -13.02
N LYS A 143 12.84 -9.40 -12.68
CA LYS A 143 11.38 -9.57 -12.48
C LYS A 143 10.84 -8.79 -11.27
N ASN A 144 11.69 -8.31 -10.36
CA ASN A 144 11.25 -7.60 -9.14
C ASN A 144 10.75 -6.17 -9.41
N ARG A 145 11.07 -5.61 -10.58
CA ARG A 145 10.60 -4.29 -11.01
C ARG A 145 9.16 -4.29 -11.52
N LYS A 146 8.65 -5.44 -11.99
CA LYS A 146 7.32 -5.55 -12.61
C LYS A 146 6.22 -5.30 -11.59
N VAL A 147 5.35 -4.36 -11.91
CA VAL A 147 4.13 -4.09 -11.14
C VAL A 147 2.92 -4.19 -12.06
N LYS A 148 1.89 -4.91 -11.60
CA LYS A 148 0.60 -5.02 -12.27
C LYS A 148 -0.48 -4.42 -11.37
N LEU A 149 -1.21 -3.46 -11.92
CA LEU A 149 -2.38 -2.83 -11.34
C LEU A 149 -3.62 -3.32 -12.09
N SER A 150 -4.59 -3.82 -11.35
CA SER A 150 -5.89 -4.19 -11.86
C SER A 150 -6.98 -3.36 -11.21
N VAL A 151 -7.94 -2.87 -12.00
CA VAL A 151 -9.01 -1.98 -11.54
C VAL A 151 -10.35 -2.42 -12.10
N THR A 152 -11.38 -2.50 -11.26
CA THR A 152 -12.75 -2.75 -11.74
C THR A 152 -13.37 -1.44 -12.23
N VAL A 153 -13.77 -1.35 -13.50
CA VAL A 153 -14.22 -0.06 -14.08
C VAL A 153 -15.57 0.38 -13.49
N LYS A 154 -16.44 -0.55 -13.12
CA LYS A 154 -17.72 -0.25 -12.45
C LYS A 154 -17.55 0.35 -11.05
N GLU A 155 -16.48 -0.01 -10.35
CA GLU A 155 -16.19 0.49 -8.99
C GLU A 155 -15.60 1.91 -9.02
N LEU A 156 -15.09 2.37 -10.17
CA LEU A 156 -14.57 3.73 -10.34
C LEU A 156 -15.66 4.82 -10.33
N GLY A 157 -16.95 4.46 -10.34
CA GLY A 157 -18.06 5.43 -10.28
C GLY A 157 -18.18 6.34 -11.51
N LEU A 158 -17.68 5.91 -12.67
CA LEU A 158 -17.71 6.69 -13.91
C LEU A 158 -19.12 6.73 -14.54
N SER A 159 -19.45 7.84 -15.20
CA SER A 159 -20.64 7.95 -16.05
C SER A 159 -20.60 6.93 -17.21
N LYS A 160 -21.77 6.52 -17.73
CA LYS A 160 -21.89 5.57 -18.85
C LYS A 160 -21.05 5.99 -20.07
N HIS A 161 -21.01 7.29 -20.38
CA HIS A 161 -20.24 7.83 -21.51
C HIS A 161 -18.72 7.79 -21.23
N GLN A 162 -18.32 8.12 -20.00
CA GLN A 162 -16.92 8.07 -19.57
C GLN A 162 -16.41 6.62 -19.56
N ALA A 163 -17.18 5.68 -18.99
CA ALA A 163 -16.81 4.27 -18.96
C ALA A 163 -16.68 3.68 -20.37
N ARG A 164 -17.58 4.03 -21.30
CA ARG A 164 -17.47 3.59 -22.70
C ARG A 164 -16.21 4.14 -23.37
N ARG A 165 -15.93 5.44 -23.19
CA ARG A 165 -14.71 6.05 -23.72
C ARG A 165 -13.44 5.45 -23.11
N LEU A 166 -13.45 5.20 -21.80
CA LEU A 166 -12.33 4.57 -21.11
C LEU A 166 -12.03 3.20 -21.70
N ARG A 167 -13.05 2.35 -21.90
CA ARG A 167 -12.92 1.03 -22.53
C ARG A 167 -12.34 1.11 -23.94
N GLU A 168 -12.71 2.14 -24.69
CA GLU A 168 -12.17 2.38 -26.03
C GLU A 168 -10.70 2.83 -26.01
N LEU A 169 -10.32 3.71 -25.08
CA LEU A 169 -8.94 4.18 -24.91
C LEU A 169 -7.98 3.06 -24.51
N VAL A 170 -8.41 2.18 -23.61
CA VAL A 170 -7.56 1.10 -23.07
C VAL A 170 -7.50 -0.13 -23.99
N GLY A 171 -8.49 -0.30 -24.86
CA GLY A 171 -8.56 -1.38 -25.85
C GLY A 171 -8.38 -2.76 -25.23
N LYS A 172 -7.35 -3.49 -25.69
CA LYS A 172 -7.04 -4.87 -25.25
C LYS A 172 -6.63 -5.01 -23.78
N ARG A 173 -6.35 -3.90 -23.09
CA ARG A 173 -5.97 -3.90 -21.66
C ARG A 173 -7.18 -4.12 -20.74
N TYR A 174 -8.40 -4.01 -21.28
CA TYR A 174 -9.63 -4.19 -20.56
C TYR A 174 -10.30 -5.51 -20.91
N ASP A 175 -10.61 -6.29 -19.89
CA ASP A 175 -11.38 -7.53 -20.00
C ASP A 175 -12.87 -7.22 -19.83
N SER A 176 -13.65 -7.40 -20.90
CA SER A 176 -15.09 -7.16 -20.88
C SER A 176 -15.89 -8.22 -20.12
N GLY A 177 -15.33 -9.42 -19.91
CA GLY A 177 -15.98 -10.49 -19.15
C GLY A 177 -15.90 -10.24 -17.65
N LYS A 178 -14.76 -9.74 -17.17
CA LYS A 178 -14.52 -9.44 -15.74
C LYS A 178 -14.70 -7.97 -15.35
N ASP A 179 -14.90 -7.08 -16.32
CA ASP A 179 -14.93 -5.62 -16.14
C ASP A 179 -13.63 -5.06 -15.50
N GLU A 180 -12.49 -5.66 -15.85
CA GLU A 180 -11.20 -5.40 -15.23
C GLU A 180 -10.23 -4.74 -16.21
N LEU A 181 -9.72 -3.56 -15.85
CA LEU A 181 -8.64 -2.87 -16.53
C LEU A 181 -7.31 -3.28 -15.91
N THR A 182 -6.41 -3.83 -16.73
CA THR A 182 -5.05 -4.20 -16.30
C THR A 182 -4.02 -3.22 -16.87
N ILE A 183 -3.27 -2.58 -15.99
CA ILE A 183 -2.11 -1.74 -16.31
C ILE A 183 -0.87 -2.42 -15.74
N THR A 184 0.13 -2.65 -16.59
CA THR A 184 1.41 -3.24 -16.16
C THR A 184 2.52 -2.29 -16.55
N SER A 185 3.43 -2.02 -15.61
CA SER A 185 4.64 -1.23 -15.86
C SER A 185 5.90 -2.00 -15.47
N GLU A 186 6.83 -2.00 -16.41
CA GLU A 186 8.18 -2.56 -16.30
C GLU A 186 9.23 -1.56 -16.83
N ARG A 187 8.82 -0.29 -16.98
CA ARG A 187 9.61 0.75 -17.65
C ARG A 187 10.76 1.24 -16.80
N PHE A 188 10.57 1.27 -15.49
CA PHE A 188 11.54 1.77 -14.52
C PHE A 188 12.29 0.63 -13.83
N GLU A 189 13.48 0.94 -13.32
CA GLU A 189 14.33 -0.01 -12.59
C GLU A 189 13.74 -0.35 -11.23
N HIS A 190 13.22 0.66 -10.52
CA HIS A 190 12.63 0.50 -9.19
C HIS A 190 11.14 0.17 -9.28
N ARG A 191 10.71 -0.78 -8.46
CA ARG A 191 9.31 -1.17 -8.29
C ARG A 191 8.42 0.02 -7.94
N GLU A 192 8.90 0.90 -7.07
CA GLU A 192 8.14 2.05 -6.61
C GLU A 192 7.86 3.06 -7.71
N GLU A 193 8.80 3.25 -8.64
CA GLU A 193 8.57 4.09 -9.81
C GLU A 193 7.58 3.46 -10.78
N ASN A 194 7.65 2.14 -11.01
CA ASN A 194 6.63 1.43 -11.78
C ASN A 194 5.24 1.50 -11.12
N ARG A 195 5.17 1.50 -9.78
CA ARG A 195 3.92 1.67 -9.02
C ARG A 195 3.32 3.07 -9.23
N LYS A 196 4.15 4.11 -9.10
CA LYS A 196 3.74 5.50 -9.40
C LYS A 196 3.28 5.64 -10.85
N ASP A 197 3.99 5.02 -11.78
CA ASP A 197 3.69 5.07 -13.21
C ASP A 197 2.35 4.41 -13.58
N CYS A 198 2.01 3.28 -12.95
CA CYS A 198 0.68 2.66 -13.08
C CYS A 198 -0.43 3.61 -12.63
N LEU A 199 -0.25 4.31 -11.50
CA LEU A 199 -1.23 5.29 -11.01
C LEU A 199 -1.32 6.54 -11.91
N ARG A 200 -0.19 7.08 -12.37
CA ARG A 200 -0.19 8.22 -13.32
C ARG A 200 -0.96 7.86 -14.60
N THR A 201 -0.72 6.66 -15.12
CA THR A 201 -1.42 6.15 -16.30
C THR A 201 -2.91 6.00 -16.04
N LEU A 202 -3.30 5.45 -14.88
CA LEU A 202 -4.71 5.34 -14.49
C LEU A 202 -5.39 6.71 -14.41
N TYR A 203 -4.77 7.69 -13.73
CA TYR A 203 -5.33 9.03 -13.62
C TYR A 203 -5.44 9.74 -14.97
N GLY A 204 -4.44 9.61 -15.84
CA GLY A 204 -4.51 10.16 -17.20
C GLY A 204 -5.66 9.57 -18.00
N LEU A 205 -5.88 8.25 -17.92
CA LEU A 205 -7.01 7.57 -18.56
C LEU A 205 -8.37 8.05 -18.02
N ILE A 206 -8.49 8.25 -16.71
CA ILE A 206 -9.71 8.78 -16.08
C ILE A 206 -9.98 10.22 -16.55
N GLU A 207 -8.95 11.06 -16.60
CA GLU A 207 -9.09 12.44 -17.06
C GLU A 207 -9.51 12.52 -18.54
N GLU A 208 -8.90 11.70 -19.41
CA GLU A 208 -9.29 11.62 -20.81
C GLU A 208 -10.71 11.07 -21.01
N ALA A 209 -11.08 10.05 -20.23
CA ALA A 209 -12.43 9.53 -20.19
C ALA A 209 -13.43 10.59 -19.73
N ALA A 210 -13.05 11.46 -18.77
CA ALA A 210 -13.92 12.48 -18.21
C ALA A 210 -14.41 13.49 -19.27
N LYS A 211 -13.59 13.77 -20.28
CA LYS A 211 -13.94 14.63 -21.43
C LYS A 211 -15.14 14.10 -22.23
N ALA A 212 -15.46 12.80 -22.14
CA ALA A 212 -16.62 12.20 -22.83
C ALA A 212 -17.96 12.84 -22.46
N ASN A 213 -18.15 13.21 -21.19
CA ASN A 213 -19.43 13.78 -20.74
C ASN A 213 -19.70 15.13 -21.41
N LYS A 214 -18.68 15.99 -21.50
CA LYS A 214 -18.81 17.30 -22.18
C LYS A 214 -19.18 17.11 -23.63
N ILE A 215 -18.49 16.20 -24.33
CA ILE A 215 -18.81 15.89 -25.73
C ILE A 215 -20.24 15.38 -25.90
N ALA A 216 -20.71 14.50 -25.00
CA ALA A 216 -22.07 13.98 -25.04
C ALA A 216 -23.12 15.10 -24.85
N GLU A 217 -22.88 16.03 -23.91
CA GLU A 217 -23.74 17.19 -23.70
C GLU A 217 -23.71 18.17 -24.87
N ASP A 218 -22.54 18.43 -25.44
CA ASP A 218 -22.40 19.30 -26.61
C ASP A 218 -23.17 18.75 -27.82
N ILE A 219 -23.10 17.43 -28.06
CA ILE A 219 -23.88 16.75 -29.10
C ILE A 219 -25.38 16.87 -28.82
N ARG A 220 -25.80 16.64 -27.58
CA ARG A 220 -27.21 16.74 -27.17
C ARG A 220 -27.74 18.15 -27.37
N THR A 221 -26.99 19.16 -26.93
CA THR A 221 -27.38 20.57 -27.05
C THR A 221 -27.43 21.00 -28.51
N ALA A 222 -26.47 20.60 -29.34
CA ALA A 222 -26.48 20.86 -30.78
C ALA A 222 -27.71 20.24 -31.46
N TYR A 223 -28.01 18.96 -31.17
CA TYR A 223 -29.19 18.27 -31.71
C TYR A 223 -30.50 18.97 -31.31
N VAL A 224 -30.65 19.33 -30.03
CA VAL A 224 -31.84 20.03 -29.53
C VAL A 224 -31.97 21.41 -30.17
N LYS A 225 -30.88 22.18 -30.26
CA LYS A 225 -30.88 23.50 -30.93
C LYS A 225 -31.33 23.39 -32.38
N GLN A 226 -30.79 22.43 -33.13
CA GLN A 226 -31.18 22.21 -34.52
C GLN A 226 -32.67 21.85 -34.65
N ARG A 227 -33.18 20.99 -33.77
CA ARG A 227 -34.59 20.58 -33.78
C ARG A 227 -35.54 21.72 -33.35
N LEU A 228 -35.12 22.57 -32.41
CA LEU A 228 -35.87 23.75 -32.00
C LEU A 228 -35.89 24.82 -33.09
N GLN A 229 -34.78 25.02 -33.80
CA GLN A 229 -34.72 25.93 -34.96
C GLN A 229 -35.63 25.45 -36.09
N ALA A 230 -35.73 24.14 -36.31
CA ALA A 230 -36.64 23.56 -37.28
C ALA A 230 -38.13 23.63 -36.86
N ASN A 231 -38.44 23.96 -35.59
CA ASN A 231 -39.82 24.05 -35.11
C ASN A 231 -40.37 25.49 -35.27
N PRO A 232 -41.31 25.72 -36.19
CA PRO A 232 -41.82 27.07 -36.49
C PRO A 232 -42.55 27.71 -35.31
N ALA A 233 -43.32 26.94 -34.53
CA ALA A 233 -44.05 27.46 -33.37
C ALA A 233 -43.10 27.90 -32.24
N PHE A 234 -41.97 27.22 -32.10
CA PHE A 234 -40.93 27.62 -31.15
C PHE A 234 -40.21 28.89 -31.61
N MET A 235 -39.86 28.99 -32.90
CA MET A 235 -39.19 30.17 -33.46
C MET A 235 -40.05 31.43 -33.37
N GLN A 236 -41.37 31.34 -33.56
CA GLN A 236 -42.29 32.46 -33.35
C GLN A 236 -42.27 32.95 -31.89
N LYS A 237 -42.33 32.02 -30.92
CA LYS A 237 -42.21 32.36 -29.48
C LYS A 237 -40.85 32.99 -29.16
N LEU A 238 -39.78 32.48 -29.77
CA LEU A 238 -38.43 33.00 -29.58
C LEU A 238 -38.32 34.44 -30.11
N GLN A 239 -38.82 34.71 -31.32
CA GLN A 239 -38.86 36.06 -31.90
C GLN A 239 -39.68 37.02 -31.03
N ALA A 240 -40.87 36.62 -30.57
CA ALA A 240 -41.69 37.42 -29.67
C ALA A 240 -40.97 37.74 -28.34
N LYS A 241 -40.19 36.79 -27.81
CA LYS A 241 -39.38 37.01 -26.60
C LYS A 241 -38.23 37.98 -26.84
N ILE A 242 -37.54 37.87 -27.98
CA ILE A 242 -36.46 38.80 -28.38
C ILE A 242 -37.01 40.23 -28.53
N MET A 243 -38.17 40.40 -29.18
CA MET A 243 -38.82 41.71 -29.32
C MET A 243 -39.15 42.32 -27.96
N ARG A 244 -39.79 41.57 -27.06
CA ARG A 244 -40.08 42.02 -25.68
C ARG A 244 -38.83 42.40 -24.90
N SER A 245 -37.73 41.66 -25.04
CA SER A 245 -36.48 41.98 -24.34
C SER A 245 -35.84 43.28 -24.84
N LYS A 246 -35.96 43.59 -26.14
CA LYS A 246 -35.47 44.85 -26.72
C LYS A 246 -36.31 46.05 -26.28
N GLU A 247 -37.61 45.88 -26.11
CA GLU A 247 -38.50 46.92 -25.59
C GLU A 247 -38.27 47.20 -24.10
N SER A 248 -37.83 46.20 -23.32
CA SER A 248 -37.55 46.34 -21.88
C SER A 248 -36.16 46.85 -21.51
N SER A 249 -35.29 47.13 -22.47
CA SER A 249 -33.99 47.78 -22.24
C SER A 249 -34.11 49.28 -22.54
N PRO A 250 -34.61 50.12 -21.61
CA PRO A 250 -34.53 51.55 -21.78
C PRO A 250 -33.07 51.97 -21.77
N ILE A 251 -32.77 52.91 -22.65
CA ILE A 251 -31.52 53.61 -22.81
C ILE A 251 -31.12 54.22 -21.45
N ASN A 252 -30.22 53.58 -20.71
CA ASN A 252 -29.36 54.30 -19.76
C ASN A 252 -28.17 54.82 -20.59
N ALA A 253 -28.41 55.94 -21.25
CA ALA A 253 -27.39 56.87 -21.74
C ALA A 253 -26.98 57.80 -20.60
#